data_AF-A0A9P3BFE8-F1
#
_entry.id   AF-A0A9P3BFE8-F1
#
_cell.length_a   1.000
_cell.length_b   1.000
_cell.length_c   1.000
_cell.angle_alpha   90.00
_cell.angle_beta   90.00
_cell.angle_gamma   90.00
#
_symmetry.space_group_name_H-M   'P 1'
#
loop_
_entity.id
_entity.type
_entity.pdbx_description
1 polymer ?
#
loop_
_entity_poly.entity_id
_entity_poly.type
_entity_poly.pdbx_seq_one_letter_code
_entity_poly.pdbx_strand_id
1 'polypeptide(L)'
;MSSIRSTNTSLAEDFAIACLIAISWYNAIELIVLCFTTFKKYGGFYFWALLVSSIGIIPFGLGYILLIFNIYPGYFAVSLADVGWCAMVTGQSLVLWSRLHLVVYSRKVLRASLAMIIIDGIILHTIGWVFEMGAQSPRTGWFTPAFEIFERVQLIGFSIQEIILSIIYTKAALRLLRLRPRRQYRSTLVQLVIINVLFILMDAAIVSFQYAGLFHIHVSFKAMVYSVKLKLEYAILGKLVHMSLMSHSNSAPTDPSDAMEMSRRTNNRSHLETTREHRESQASIIRDGAGFVDGEDLDFSRTGSTKGSFPSTVKEPEPACVEVAHRV
;
A
#
# COMPACT_ATOMS: atom_id res chain seq x y z
N MET A 1 45.50 -0.93 16.27
CA MET A 1 44.56 0.11 16.75
C MET A 1 44.99 1.50 16.26
N SER A 2 45.27 1.67 14.96
CA SER A 2 45.84 2.94 14.44
C SER A 2 45.82 3.07 12.91
N SER A 3 44.93 2.39 12.17
CA SER A 3 44.88 2.52 10.70
C SER A 3 43.52 2.96 10.12
N ILE A 4 42.55 3.27 10.99
CA ILE A 4 41.32 4.03 10.65
C ILE A 4 41.27 5.31 11.52
N ARG A 5 42.44 5.88 11.84
CA ARG A 5 42.56 7.06 12.71
C ARG A 5 43.46 8.11 12.05
N SER A 6 42.94 8.70 10.98
CA SER A 6 43.41 9.97 10.44
C SER A 6 42.24 10.69 9.75
N THR A 7 41.14 10.94 10.47
CA THR A 7 40.13 11.85 9.97
C THR A 7 40.63 13.29 10.15
N ASN A 8 41.34 13.76 9.13
CA ASN A 8 41.23 15.16 8.71
C ASN A 8 39.88 15.30 7.97
N THR A 9 38.75 14.95 8.60
CA THR A 9 37.45 15.31 8.03
C THR A 9 37.37 16.82 8.10
N SER A 10 37.11 17.45 6.96
CA SER A 10 36.96 18.89 6.94
C SER A 10 35.75 19.26 7.79
N LEU A 11 35.80 20.38 8.52
CA LEU A 11 34.63 20.91 9.26
C LEU A 11 33.36 20.92 8.39
N ALA A 12 33.52 21.19 7.08
CA ALA A 12 32.44 21.17 6.11
C ALA A 12 31.79 19.77 5.92
N GLU A 13 32.58 18.70 6.00
CA GLU A 13 32.09 17.32 5.90
C GLU A 13 31.24 16.95 7.11
N ASP A 14 31.71 17.26 8.33
CA ASP A 14 30.97 17.00 9.56
C ASP A 14 29.62 17.75 9.56
N PHE A 15 29.62 19.02 9.12
CA PHE A 15 28.38 19.79 8.96
C PHE A 15 27.46 19.21 7.90
N ALA A 16 28.00 18.70 6.78
CA ALA A 16 27.19 18.06 5.75
C ALA A 16 26.52 16.78 6.28
N ILE A 17 27.27 15.93 6.98
CA ILE A 17 26.76 14.71 7.62
C ILE A 17 25.64 15.05 8.61
N ALA A 18 25.87 16.03 9.49
CA ALA A 18 24.88 16.47 10.47
C ALA A 18 23.61 17.00 9.80
N CYS A 19 23.73 17.83 8.75
CA CYS A 19 22.59 18.34 7.98
C CYS A 19 21.78 17.21 7.33
N LEU A 20 22.45 16.25 6.68
CA LEU A 20 21.78 15.13 6.01
C LEU A 20 21.00 14.26 6.99
N ILE A 21 21.59 13.96 8.16
CA ILE A 21 20.92 13.19 9.21
C ILE A 21 19.76 14.00 9.81
N ALA A 22 19.93 15.29 10.08
CA ALA A 22 18.87 16.15 10.59
C ALA A 22 17.67 16.21 9.64
N ILE A 23 17.89 16.34 8.33
CA ILE A 23 16.83 16.26 7.31
C ILE A 23 16.14 14.90 7.35
N SER A 24 16.90 13.81 7.47
CA SER A 24 16.34 12.46 7.53
C SER A 24 15.43 12.26 8.74
N TRP A 25 15.83 12.77 9.92
CA TRP A 25 15.04 12.71 11.15
C TRP A 25 13.80 13.59 11.09
N TYR A 26 13.92 14.81 10.57
CA TYR A 26 12.77 15.69 10.36
C TYR A 26 11.70 14.99 9.51
N ASN A 27 12.11 14.44 8.35
CA ASN A 27 11.20 13.73 7.47
C ASN A 27 10.61 12.47 8.14
N ALA A 28 11.41 11.71 8.88
CA ALA A 28 10.96 10.51 9.59
C ALA A 28 9.92 10.84 10.67
N ILE A 29 10.17 11.85 11.50
CA ILE A 29 9.26 12.30 12.55
C ILE A 29 7.95 12.81 11.92
N GLU A 30 8.05 13.63 10.88
CA GLU A 30 6.87 14.10 10.15
C GLU A 30 6.05 12.92 9.61
N LEU A 31 6.69 11.90 9.03
CA LEU A 31 6.01 10.70 8.54
C LEU A 31 5.36 9.89 9.65
N ILE A 32 5.99 9.75 10.80
CA ILE A 32 5.42 9.07 11.96
C ILE A 32 4.14 9.81 12.41
N VAL A 33 4.20 11.14 12.54
CA VAL A 33 3.03 11.96 12.88
C VAL A 33 1.94 11.84 11.81
N LEU A 34 2.30 11.87 10.52
CA LEU A 34 1.36 11.69 9.41
C LEU A 34 0.70 10.31 9.42
N CYS A 35 1.43 9.26 9.80
CA CYS A 35 0.89 7.91 9.95
C CYS A 35 -0.23 7.87 11.00
N PHE A 36 -0.01 8.45 12.18
CA PHE A 36 -1.02 8.43 13.24
C PHE A 36 -2.20 9.39 12.99
N THR A 37 -1.98 10.50 12.28
CA THR A 37 -3.03 11.49 12.00
C THR A 37 -3.91 11.10 10.82
N THR A 38 -3.38 10.39 9.82
CA THR A 38 -4.10 10.11 8.57
C THR A 38 -4.78 8.75 8.55
N PHE A 39 -4.18 7.72 9.15
CA PHE A 39 -4.77 6.39 9.17
C PHE A 39 -5.76 6.23 10.33
N LYS A 40 -7.05 6.08 10.00
CA LYS A 40 -8.11 5.81 11.00
C LYS A 40 -8.15 4.35 11.49
N LYS A 41 -7.51 3.43 10.77
CA LYS A 41 -7.42 2.00 11.12
C LYS A 41 -5.99 1.52 10.94
N TYR A 42 -5.40 0.99 12.02
CA TYR A 42 -4.00 0.53 12.07
C TYR A 42 -3.80 -0.93 11.62
N GLY A 43 -4.75 -1.50 10.87
CA GLY A 43 -4.70 -2.91 10.46
C GLY A 43 -4.01 -3.18 9.11
N GLY A 44 -3.67 -2.14 8.34
CA GLY A 44 -3.11 -2.31 7.00
C GLY A 44 -1.63 -2.64 7.02
N PHE A 45 -1.19 -3.60 6.21
CA PHE A 45 0.23 -3.92 6.03
C PHE A 45 1.05 -2.70 5.60
N TYR A 46 0.51 -1.86 4.71
CA TYR A 46 1.11 -0.59 4.30
C TYR A 46 1.44 0.31 5.51
N PHE A 47 0.50 0.45 6.44
CA PHE A 47 0.67 1.31 7.61
C PHE A 47 1.86 0.84 8.46
N TRP A 48 1.93 -0.45 8.77
CA TRP A 48 3.03 -1.00 9.56
C TRP A 48 4.37 -0.91 8.83
N ALA A 49 4.41 -1.21 7.53
CA ALA A 49 5.64 -1.10 6.75
C ALA A 49 6.14 0.34 6.70
N LEU A 50 5.25 1.32 6.49
CA LEU A 50 5.59 2.75 6.47
C LEU A 50 6.05 3.23 7.85
N LEU A 51 5.34 2.86 8.91
CA LEU A 51 5.67 3.25 10.28
C LEU A 51 7.01 2.67 10.74
N VAL A 52 7.22 1.36 10.57
CA VAL A 52 8.46 0.68 10.97
C VAL A 52 9.65 1.21 10.18
N SER A 53 9.50 1.41 8.85
CA SER A 53 10.57 2.00 8.04
C SER A 53 10.90 3.43 8.48
N SER A 54 9.89 4.25 8.78
CA SER A 54 10.10 5.62 9.27
C SER A 54 10.80 5.64 10.64
N ILE A 55 10.39 4.76 11.56
CA ILE A 55 11.04 4.61 12.86
C ILE A 55 12.49 4.16 12.69
N GLY A 56 12.77 3.23 11.76
CA GLY A 56 14.11 2.69 11.49
C GLY A 56 15.16 3.73 11.07
N ILE A 57 14.74 4.84 10.44
CA ILE A 57 15.64 5.94 10.04
C ILE A 57 16.29 6.60 11.27
N ILE A 58 15.57 6.70 12.38
CA ILE A 58 16.05 7.37 13.60
C ILE A 58 17.25 6.64 14.22
N PRO A 59 17.16 5.35 14.63
CA PRO A 59 18.29 4.60 15.16
C PRO A 59 19.40 4.41 14.13
N PHE A 60 19.08 4.32 12.83
CA PHE A 60 20.09 4.31 11.77
C PHE A 60 20.99 5.56 11.81
N GLY A 61 20.37 6.75 11.78
CA GLY A 61 21.12 8.01 11.86
C GLY A 61 21.82 8.19 13.21
N LEU A 62 21.18 7.78 14.31
CA LEU A 62 21.76 7.88 15.65
C LEU A 62 22.99 6.97 15.80
N GLY A 63 22.92 5.73 15.33
CA GLY A 63 24.03 4.79 15.35
C GLY A 63 25.26 5.34 14.62
N TYR A 64 25.08 5.90 13.42
CA TYR A 64 26.19 6.52 12.69
C TYR A 64 26.71 7.82 13.32
N ILE A 65 25.87 8.65 13.94
CA ILE A 65 26.36 9.81 14.74
C ILE A 65 27.24 9.31 15.89
N LEU A 66 26.79 8.31 16.65
CA LEU A 66 27.55 7.77 17.77
C LEU A 66 28.88 7.16 17.31
N LEU A 67 28.88 6.51 16.14
CA LEU A 67 30.06 5.89 15.54
C LEU A 67 31.06 6.92 15.00
N ILE A 68 30.60 7.88 14.19
CA ILE A 68 31.45 8.89 13.51
C ILE A 68 32.09 9.83 14.52
N PHE A 69 31.32 10.31 15.51
CA PHE A 69 31.82 11.24 16.54
C PHE A 69 32.43 10.52 17.76
N ASN A 70 32.51 9.18 17.73
CA ASN A 70 33.09 8.36 18.80
C ASN A 70 32.52 8.68 20.20
N ILE A 71 31.19 8.82 20.28
CA ILE A 71 30.48 9.21 21.50
C ILE A 71 30.27 8.00 22.43
N TYR A 72 30.12 6.81 21.87
CA TYR A 72 29.77 5.59 22.59
C TYR A 72 30.52 4.37 22.00
N PRO A 73 30.68 3.24 22.73
CA PRO A 73 31.33 2.05 22.20
C PRO A 73 30.83 1.61 20.81
N GLY A 74 31.78 1.33 19.91
CA GLY A 74 31.51 1.02 18.51
C GLY A 74 30.50 -0.12 18.31
N TYR A 75 30.56 -1.19 19.11
CA TYR A 75 29.59 -2.29 19.02
C TYR A 75 28.14 -1.86 19.24
N PHE A 76 27.90 -0.95 20.19
CA PHE A 76 26.55 -0.45 20.44
C PHE A 76 26.10 0.48 19.32
N ALA A 77 26.98 1.38 18.86
CA ALA A 77 26.69 2.29 17.76
C ALA A 77 26.35 1.52 16.46
N VAL A 78 27.14 0.49 16.13
CA VAL A 78 26.90 -0.42 15.00
C VAL A 78 25.61 -1.21 15.18
N SER A 79 25.39 -1.84 16.34
CA SER A 79 24.15 -2.59 16.58
C SER A 79 22.89 -1.73 16.41
N LEU A 80 22.94 -0.48 16.89
CA LEU A 80 21.84 0.47 16.75
C LEU A 80 21.64 0.88 15.28
N ALA A 81 22.74 1.13 14.56
CA ALA A 81 22.71 1.44 13.13
C ALA A 81 22.12 0.28 12.31
N ASP A 82 22.56 -0.95 12.56
CA ASP A 82 22.16 -2.16 11.82
C ASP A 82 20.69 -2.50 12.03
N VAL A 83 20.18 -2.38 13.27
CA VAL A 83 18.75 -2.55 13.55
C VAL A 83 17.92 -1.51 12.78
N GLY A 84 18.37 -0.25 12.79
CA GLY A 84 17.73 0.81 12.04
C GLY A 84 17.77 0.57 10.52
N TRP A 85 18.92 0.13 10.02
CA TRP A 85 19.14 -0.20 8.61
C TRP A 85 18.21 -1.30 8.11
N CYS A 86 18.09 -2.40 8.87
CA CYS A 86 17.19 -3.50 8.55
C CYS A 86 15.73 -3.02 8.41
N ALA A 87 15.25 -2.27 9.42
CA ALA A 87 13.90 -1.73 9.42
C ALA A 87 13.68 -0.72 8.29
N MET A 88 14.65 0.16 8.05
CA MET A 88 14.59 1.21 7.02
C MET A 88 14.55 0.61 5.61
N VAL A 89 15.54 -0.20 5.24
CA VAL A 89 15.70 -0.70 3.86
C VAL A 89 14.64 -1.73 3.51
N THR A 90 14.44 -2.76 4.34
CA THR A 90 13.40 -3.77 4.07
C THR A 90 12.02 -3.17 4.20
N GLY A 91 11.79 -2.29 5.19
CA GLY A 91 10.52 -1.60 5.35
C GLY A 91 10.13 -0.78 4.10
N GLN A 92 11.08 -0.07 3.51
CA GLN A 92 10.84 0.68 2.26
C GLN A 92 10.45 -0.24 1.10
N SER A 93 11.10 -1.39 0.96
CA SER A 93 10.75 -2.36 -0.09
C SER A 93 9.38 -2.99 0.14
N LEU A 94 9.00 -3.23 1.40
CA LEU A 94 7.67 -3.72 1.77
C LEU A 94 6.56 -2.66 1.53
N VAL A 95 6.89 -1.39 1.74
CA VAL A 95 6.01 -0.25 1.40
C VAL A 95 5.71 -0.23 -0.11
N LEU A 96 6.75 -0.32 -0.94
CA LEU A 96 6.61 -0.43 -2.40
C LEU A 96 5.79 -1.66 -2.81
N TRP A 97 6.08 -2.82 -2.21
CA TRP A 97 5.35 -4.05 -2.47
C TRP A 97 3.87 -3.94 -2.10
N SER A 98 3.55 -3.29 -0.98
CA SER A 98 2.17 -3.05 -0.55
C SER A 98 1.39 -2.20 -1.55
N ARG A 99 2.04 -1.25 -2.23
CA ARG A 99 1.41 -0.52 -3.36
C ARG A 99 1.33 -1.37 -4.62
N LEU A 100 2.34 -2.19 -4.90
CA LEU A 100 2.33 -3.10 -6.03
C LEU A 100 1.10 -4.02 -5.99
N HIS A 101 0.72 -4.48 -4.79
CA HIS A 101 -0.51 -5.24 -4.56
C HIS A 101 -1.78 -4.54 -5.09
N LEU A 102 -1.82 -3.20 -5.09
CA LEU A 102 -2.98 -2.43 -5.57
C LEU A 102 -3.00 -2.26 -7.09
N VAL A 103 -1.85 -2.31 -7.76
CA VAL A 103 -1.72 -2.03 -9.20
C VAL A 103 -1.58 -3.33 -10.03
N VAL A 104 -0.99 -4.38 -9.45
CA VAL A 104 -0.73 -5.66 -10.13
C VAL A 104 -1.78 -6.69 -9.76
N TYR A 105 -2.49 -7.21 -10.77
CA TYR A 105 -3.49 -8.27 -10.59
C TYR A 105 -2.88 -9.68 -10.47
N SER A 106 -1.68 -9.91 -11.03
CA SER A 106 -1.06 -11.23 -11.05
C SER A 106 -0.49 -11.61 -9.68
N ARG A 107 -1.17 -12.53 -8.97
CA ARG A 107 -0.72 -13.03 -7.66
C ARG A 107 0.66 -13.69 -7.71
N LYS A 108 1.04 -14.31 -8.84
CA LYS A 108 2.36 -14.95 -9.00
C LYS A 108 3.49 -13.92 -8.92
N VAL A 109 3.36 -12.80 -9.63
CA VAL A 109 4.35 -11.71 -9.61
C VAL A 109 4.45 -11.09 -8.23
N LEU A 110 3.30 -10.92 -7.56
CA LEU A 110 3.28 -10.34 -6.23
C LEU A 110 3.92 -11.25 -5.17
N ARG A 111 3.67 -12.56 -5.22
CA ARG A 111 4.33 -13.53 -4.33
C ARG A 111 5.82 -13.67 -4.63
N ALA A 112 6.21 -13.68 -5.90
CA ALA A 112 7.62 -13.75 -6.30
C ALA A 112 8.41 -12.52 -5.85
N SER A 113 7.85 -11.31 -6.02
CA SER A 113 8.49 -10.08 -5.52
C SER A 113 8.57 -10.03 -3.99
N LEU A 114 7.55 -10.52 -3.27
CA LEU A 114 7.66 -10.65 -1.81
C LEU A 114 8.76 -11.64 -1.40
N ALA A 115 8.81 -12.80 -2.06
CA ALA A 115 9.83 -13.81 -1.80
C ALA A 115 11.24 -13.26 -2.04
N MET A 116 11.44 -12.50 -3.13
CA MET A 116 12.69 -11.79 -3.40
C MET A 116 13.06 -10.85 -2.24
N ILE A 117 12.16 -9.97 -1.80
CA ILE A 117 12.42 -9.04 -0.68
C ILE A 117 12.82 -9.77 0.59
N ILE A 118 12.15 -10.89 0.90
CA ILE A 118 12.43 -11.67 2.12
C ILE A 118 13.78 -12.38 2.01
N ILE A 119 14.07 -13.02 0.88
CA ILE A 119 15.32 -13.76 0.65
C ILE A 119 16.51 -12.80 0.70
N ASP A 120 16.45 -11.70 -0.05
CA ASP A 120 17.51 -10.69 -0.10
C ASP A 120 17.68 -10.04 1.27
N GLY A 121 16.57 -9.70 1.95
CA GLY A 121 16.60 -9.16 3.31
C GLY A 121 17.28 -10.09 4.30
N ILE A 122 16.98 -11.39 4.29
CA ILE A 122 17.62 -12.34 5.22
C ILE A 122 19.10 -12.50 4.89
N ILE A 123 19.45 -12.72 3.62
CA ILE A 123 20.83 -13.02 3.21
C ILE A 123 21.72 -11.78 3.40
N LEU A 124 21.32 -10.64 2.82
CA LEU A 124 22.16 -9.45 2.81
C LEU A 124 22.27 -8.81 4.19
N HIS A 125 21.17 -8.71 4.95
CA HIS A 125 21.25 -8.14 6.30
C HIS A 125 22.08 -8.99 7.24
N THR A 126 21.93 -10.31 7.21
CA THR A 126 22.68 -11.20 8.10
C THR A 126 24.18 -11.10 7.84
N ILE A 127 24.61 -11.14 6.58
CA ILE A 127 26.03 -11.06 6.23
C ILE A 127 26.58 -9.66 6.54
N GLY A 128 25.82 -8.60 6.21
CA GLY A 128 26.21 -7.21 6.48
C GLY A 128 26.44 -6.98 7.96
N TRP A 129 25.49 -7.40 8.80
CA TRP A 129 25.57 -7.27 10.25
C TRP A 129 26.79 -8.02 10.82
N VAL A 130 27.03 -9.27 10.37
CA VAL A 130 28.19 -10.05 10.83
C VAL A 130 29.50 -9.36 10.49
N PHE A 131 29.63 -8.80 9.29
CA PHE A 131 30.86 -8.13 8.87
C PHE A 131 31.05 -6.78 9.57
N GLU A 132 30.01 -5.97 9.72
CA GLU A 132 30.09 -4.66 10.38
C GLU A 132 30.42 -4.81 11.88
N MET A 133 29.75 -5.74 12.57
CA MET A 133 30.06 -6.06 13.96
C MET A 133 31.45 -6.70 14.10
N GLY A 134 31.83 -7.56 13.16
CA GLY A 134 33.17 -8.16 13.12
C GLY A 134 34.28 -7.11 12.98
N ALA A 135 34.02 -6.00 12.27
CA ALA A 135 34.97 -4.90 12.11
C ALA A 135 35.25 -4.16 13.44
N GLN A 136 34.35 -4.25 14.41
CA GLN A 136 34.55 -3.72 15.77
C GLN A 136 35.31 -4.70 16.69
N SER A 137 35.47 -5.96 16.28
CA SER A 137 36.13 -7.02 17.05
C SER A 137 37.66 -6.86 17.12
N PRO A 138 38.35 -7.56 18.04
CA PRO A 138 39.81 -7.65 18.03
C PRO A 138 40.41 -8.20 16.72
N ARG A 139 39.59 -8.87 15.88
CA ARG A 139 39.96 -9.39 14.56
C ARG A 139 39.60 -8.44 13.41
N THR A 140 39.44 -7.14 13.69
CA THR A 140 39.12 -6.08 12.73
C THR A 140 39.88 -6.16 11.40
N GLY A 141 41.17 -6.54 11.40
CA GLY A 141 41.97 -6.63 10.18
C GLY A 141 41.47 -7.61 9.10
N TRP A 142 40.68 -8.62 9.48
CA TRP A 142 40.04 -9.54 8.54
C TRP A 142 38.63 -9.07 8.13
N PHE A 143 37.92 -8.42 9.05
CA PHE A 143 36.53 -8.04 8.86
C PHE A 143 36.35 -6.71 8.14
N THR A 144 37.21 -5.71 8.36
CA THR A 144 37.09 -4.40 7.70
C THR A 144 37.19 -4.52 6.17
N PRO A 145 38.19 -5.19 5.57
CA PRO A 145 38.24 -5.32 4.12
C PRO A 145 37.07 -6.14 3.56
N ALA A 146 36.64 -7.17 4.29
CA ALA A 146 35.49 -7.98 3.91
C ALA A 146 34.19 -7.15 3.93
N PHE A 147 34.00 -6.33 4.96
CA PHE A 147 32.88 -5.40 5.08
C PHE A 147 32.88 -4.37 3.95
N GLU A 148 34.01 -3.72 3.66
CA GLU A 148 34.08 -2.70 2.59
C GLU A 148 33.72 -3.26 1.20
N ILE A 149 34.14 -4.49 0.91
CA ILE A 149 33.78 -5.18 -0.33
C ILE A 149 32.30 -5.56 -0.31
N PHE A 150 31.85 -6.20 0.77
CA PHE A 150 30.49 -6.67 0.89
C PHE A 150 29.47 -5.52 0.89
N GLU A 151 29.81 -4.37 1.48
CA GLU A 151 28.96 -3.19 1.52
C GLU A 151 28.60 -2.71 0.10
N ARG A 152 29.56 -2.73 -0.83
CA ARG A 152 29.32 -2.39 -2.23
C ARG A 152 28.41 -3.41 -2.91
N VAL A 153 28.64 -4.70 -2.63
CA VAL A 153 27.85 -5.80 -3.19
C VAL A 153 26.40 -5.77 -2.68
N GLN A 154 26.19 -5.63 -1.37
CA GLN A 154 24.84 -5.56 -0.78
C GLN A 154 24.08 -4.33 -1.27
N LEU A 155 24.76 -3.20 -1.44
CA LEU A 155 24.14 -1.98 -1.96
C LEU A 155 23.63 -2.21 -3.38
N ILE A 156 24.45 -2.79 -4.26
CA ILE A 156 24.01 -3.18 -5.61
C ILE A 156 22.84 -4.17 -5.55
N GLY A 157 22.90 -5.17 -4.66
CA GLY A 157 21.84 -6.15 -4.47
C GLY A 157 20.49 -5.49 -4.16
N PHE A 158 20.44 -4.63 -3.13
CA PHE A 158 19.24 -3.88 -2.79
C PHE A 158 18.81 -2.91 -3.89
N SER A 159 19.74 -2.24 -4.58
CA SER A 159 19.40 -1.39 -5.73
C SER A 159 18.78 -2.18 -6.89
N ILE A 160 19.28 -3.37 -7.20
CA ILE A 160 18.67 -4.25 -8.21
C ILE A 160 17.26 -4.65 -7.78
N GLN A 161 17.06 -5.02 -6.51
CA GLN A 161 15.75 -5.32 -5.94
C GLN A 161 14.76 -4.16 -6.13
N GLU A 162 15.17 -2.94 -5.78
CA GLU A 162 14.34 -1.73 -5.93
C GLU A 162 14.04 -1.40 -7.41
N ILE A 163 15.01 -1.59 -8.31
CA ILE A 163 14.81 -1.42 -9.76
C ILE A 163 13.80 -2.44 -10.29
N ILE A 164 13.89 -3.70 -9.88
CA ILE A 164 12.93 -4.75 -10.27
C ILE A 164 11.51 -4.36 -9.83
N LEU A 165 11.34 -3.95 -8.56
CA LEU A 165 10.05 -3.49 -8.04
C LEU A 165 9.52 -2.29 -8.83
N SER A 166 10.37 -1.31 -9.11
CA SER A 166 10.03 -0.09 -9.86
C SER A 166 9.62 -0.38 -11.31
N ILE A 167 10.29 -1.33 -11.98
CA ILE A 167 9.95 -1.74 -13.35
C ILE A 167 8.59 -2.46 -13.38
N ILE A 168 8.35 -3.40 -12.46
CA ILE A 168 7.06 -4.11 -12.40
C ILE A 168 5.93 -3.11 -12.16
N TYR A 169 6.15 -2.17 -11.23
CA TYR A 169 5.20 -1.11 -10.93
C TYR A 169 4.90 -0.25 -12.15
N THR A 170 5.94 0.25 -12.81
CA THR A 170 5.82 1.15 -13.97
C THR A 170 5.09 0.46 -15.12
N LYS A 171 5.40 -0.81 -15.41
CA LYS A 171 4.69 -1.60 -16.44
C LYS A 171 3.20 -1.73 -16.12
N ALA A 172 2.85 -1.98 -14.86
CA ALA A 172 1.46 -2.10 -14.43
C ALA A 172 0.71 -0.76 -14.49
N ALA A 173 1.34 0.32 -14.05
CA ALA A 173 0.79 1.67 -14.12
C ALA A 173 0.57 2.14 -15.57
N LEU A 174 1.51 1.88 -16.48
CA LEU A 174 1.38 2.20 -17.91
C LEU A 174 0.26 1.39 -18.57
N ARG A 175 0.07 0.12 -18.20
CA ARG A 175 -1.05 -0.69 -18.69
C ARG A 175 -2.38 -0.08 -18.25
N LEU A 176 -2.50 0.35 -17.00
CA LEU A 176 -3.71 1.00 -16.48
C LEU A 176 -3.98 2.35 -17.18
N LEU A 177 -2.93 3.10 -17.51
CA LEU A 177 -3.02 4.37 -18.25
C LEU A 177 -3.53 4.20 -19.68
N ARG A 178 -3.14 3.11 -20.36
CA ARG A 178 -3.61 2.80 -21.71
C ARG A 178 -5.08 2.38 -21.72
N LEU A 179 -5.56 1.72 -20.67
CA LEU A 179 -6.92 1.17 -20.59
C LEU A 179 -7.98 2.18 -20.11
N ARG A 180 -7.60 3.32 -19.48
CA ARG A 180 -8.54 4.37 -19.03
C ARG A 180 -8.35 5.68 -19.79
N PRO A 181 -9.25 6.05 -20.74
CA PRO A 181 -9.13 7.28 -21.52
C PRO A 181 -9.55 8.56 -20.79
N ARG A 182 -10.10 8.49 -19.56
CA ARG A 182 -10.53 9.68 -18.82
C ARG A 182 -9.33 10.58 -18.44
N ARG A 183 -9.31 11.80 -18.97
CA ARG A 183 -8.26 12.83 -18.84
C ARG A 183 -7.82 13.09 -17.39
N GLN A 184 -8.74 13.00 -16.43
CA GLN A 184 -8.46 13.26 -15.00
C GLN A 184 -7.59 12.18 -14.34
N TYR A 185 -7.64 10.92 -14.78
CA TYR A 185 -6.82 9.83 -14.24
C TYR A 185 -5.41 9.80 -14.84
N ARG A 186 -5.23 10.40 -16.02
CA ARG A 186 -3.93 10.44 -16.71
C ARG A 186 -2.89 11.24 -15.93
N SER A 187 -3.27 12.41 -15.39
CA SER A 187 -2.34 13.27 -14.64
C SER A 187 -1.74 12.53 -13.43
N THR A 188 -2.57 11.83 -12.66
CA THR A 188 -2.07 11.11 -11.48
C THR A 188 -1.27 9.87 -11.86
N LEU A 189 -1.70 9.11 -12.87
CA LEU A 189 -0.90 7.98 -13.36
C LEU A 189 0.46 8.42 -13.90
N VAL A 190 0.57 9.59 -14.55
CA VAL A 190 1.85 10.19 -14.94
C VAL A 190 2.67 10.58 -13.72
N GLN A 191 2.06 11.18 -12.69
CA GLN A 191 2.76 11.47 -11.43
C GLN A 191 3.29 10.21 -10.74
N LEU A 192 2.54 9.11 -10.77
CA LEU A 192 2.98 7.80 -10.28
C LEU A 192 4.23 7.32 -11.03
N VAL A 193 4.28 7.47 -12.36
CA VAL A 193 5.46 7.10 -13.17
C VAL A 193 6.66 7.99 -12.83
N ILE A 194 6.46 9.31 -12.73
CA ILE A 194 7.54 10.26 -12.40
C ILE A 194 8.22 9.89 -11.08
N ILE A 195 7.45 9.54 -10.05
CA ILE A 195 8.03 9.21 -8.74
C ILE A 195 8.78 7.88 -8.75
N ASN A 196 8.32 6.89 -9.53
CA ASN A 196 9.10 5.65 -9.71
C ASN A 196 10.43 5.89 -10.42
N VAL A 197 10.46 6.78 -11.42
CA VAL A 197 11.72 7.19 -12.06
C VAL A 197 12.63 7.89 -11.05
N LEU A 198 12.07 8.76 -10.20
CA LEU A 198 12.82 9.44 -9.16
C LEU A 198 13.44 8.46 -8.16
N PHE A 199 12.76 7.35 -7.83
CA PHE A 199 13.33 6.29 -6.97
C PHE A 199 14.55 5.63 -7.60
N ILE A 200 14.49 5.30 -8.90
CA ILE A 200 15.64 4.74 -9.63
C ILE A 200 16.82 5.72 -9.65
N LEU A 201 16.56 7.02 -9.85
CA LEU A 201 17.61 8.05 -9.81
C LEU A 201 18.23 8.19 -8.41
N MET A 202 17.40 8.13 -7.37
CA MET A 202 17.85 8.16 -5.97
C MET A 202 18.72 6.95 -5.63
N ASP A 203 18.39 5.76 -6.12
CA ASP A 203 19.22 4.55 -5.98
C ASP A 203 20.58 4.73 -6.64
N ALA A 204 20.59 5.19 -7.90
CA ALA A 204 21.82 5.45 -8.62
C ALA A 204 22.71 6.47 -7.90
N ALA A 205 22.12 7.49 -7.26
CA ALA A 205 22.85 8.45 -6.44
C ALA A 205 23.50 7.78 -5.22
N ILE A 206 22.78 6.95 -4.46
CA ILE A 206 23.33 6.22 -3.31
C ILE A 206 24.52 5.35 -3.74
N VAL A 207 24.36 4.59 -4.84
CA VAL A 207 25.45 3.77 -5.42
C VAL A 207 26.66 4.64 -5.76
N SER A 208 26.43 5.78 -6.41
CA SER A 208 27.52 6.68 -6.84
C SER A 208 28.34 7.21 -5.66
N PHE A 209 27.70 7.60 -4.56
CA PHE A 209 28.41 8.05 -3.35
C PHE A 209 29.26 6.94 -2.73
N GLN A 210 28.78 5.70 -2.71
CA GLN A 210 29.56 4.57 -2.20
C GLN A 210 30.81 4.31 -3.06
N TYR A 211 30.66 4.34 -4.38
CA TYR A 211 31.76 4.09 -5.30
C TYR A 211 32.76 5.24 -5.36
N ALA A 212 32.38 6.45 -4.94
CA ALA A 212 33.30 7.57 -4.72
C ALA A 212 34.20 7.39 -3.48
N GLY A 213 33.97 6.35 -2.66
CA GLY A 213 34.79 6.06 -1.47
C GLY A 213 34.49 6.97 -0.27
N LEU A 214 33.40 7.75 -0.33
CA LEU A 214 33.02 8.69 0.72
C LEU A 214 32.06 8.03 1.72
N PHE A 215 32.57 7.11 2.55
CA PHE A 215 31.74 6.29 3.45
C PHE A 215 30.83 7.12 4.38
N HIS A 216 31.37 8.13 5.07
CA HIS A 216 30.61 8.94 6.03
C HIS A 216 29.49 9.76 5.36
N ILE A 217 29.79 10.34 4.20
CA ILE A 217 28.79 11.06 3.40
C ILE A 217 27.77 10.07 2.82
N HIS A 218 28.22 8.88 2.37
CA HIS A 218 27.35 7.84 1.84
C HIS A 218 26.28 7.41 2.84
N VAL A 219 26.65 7.06 4.08
CA VAL A 219 25.70 6.56 5.07
C VAL A 219 24.70 7.63 5.50
N SER A 220 25.12 8.88 5.64
CA SER A 220 24.24 10.01 5.97
C SER A 220 23.32 10.38 4.81
N PHE A 221 23.84 10.38 3.57
CA PHE A 221 23.06 10.57 2.36
C PHE A 221 22.02 9.46 2.17
N LYS A 222 22.38 8.20 2.46
CA LYS A 222 21.46 7.05 2.46
C LYS A 222 20.26 7.31 3.38
N ALA A 223 20.48 7.72 4.63
CA ALA A 223 19.41 8.05 5.57
C ALA A 223 18.44 9.10 4.99
N MET A 224 19.00 10.18 4.46
CA MET A 224 18.23 11.26 3.84
C MET A 224 17.42 10.76 2.64
N VAL A 225 18.03 10.03 1.72
CA VAL A 225 17.35 9.50 0.53
C VAL A 225 16.20 8.56 0.91
N TYR A 226 16.42 7.62 1.84
CA TYR A 226 15.34 6.72 2.29
C TYR A 226 14.18 7.49 2.95
N SER A 227 14.47 8.54 3.73
CA SER A 227 13.42 9.40 4.29
C SER A 227 12.58 10.11 3.20
N VAL A 228 13.24 10.58 2.13
CA VAL A 228 12.57 11.23 1.00
C VAL A 228 11.76 10.21 0.20
N LYS A 229 12.29 9.01 -0.02
CA LYS A 229 11.55 7.91 -0.68
C LYS A 229 10.24 7.61 0.03
N LEU A 230 10.26 7.43 1.36
CA LEU A 230 9.05 7.20 2.15
C LEU A 230 8.07 8.38 2.08
N LYS A 231 8.58 9.62 2.08
CA LYS A 231 7.72 10.81 2.00
C LYS A 231 7.02 10.95 0.66
N LEU A 232 7.75 10.67 -0.43
CA LEU A 232 7.19 10.60 -1.77
C LEU A 232 6.15 9.48 -1.89
N GLU A 233 6.41 8.33 -1.26
CA GLU A 233 5.45 7.24 -1.21
C GLU A 233 4.14 7.64 -0.55
N TYR A 234 4.24 8.25 0.64
CA TYR A 234 3.09 8.71 1.38
C TYR A 234 2.29 9.75 0.58
N ALA A 235 2.97 10.70 -0.07
CA ALA A 235 2.34 11.70 -0.92
C ALA A 235 1.55 11.08 -2.09
N ILE A 236 2.03 9.96 -2.65
CA ILE A 236 1.30 9.25 -3.69
C ILE A 236 0.02 8.63 -3.14
N LEU A 237 0.09 7.98 -1.98
CA LEU A 237 -1.09 7.36 -1.38
C LEU A 237 -2.18 8.41 -1.09
N GLY A 238 -1.80 9.55 -0.50
CA GLY A 238 -2.74 10.63 -0.23
C GLY A 238 -3.49 11.10 -1.48
N LYS A 239 -2.80 11.19 -2.62
CA LYS A 239 -3.41 11.56 -3.91
C LYS A 239 -4.35 10.47 -4.45
N LEU A 240 -3.99 9.19 -4.30
CA LEU A 240 -4.84 8.07 -4.74
C LEU A 240 -6.16 8.02 -3.95
N VAL A 241 -6.12 8.24 -2.64
CA VAL A 241 -7.31 8.27 -1.78
C VAL A 241 -8.22 9.43 -2.14
N HIS A 242 -7.68 10.65 -2.23
CA HIS A 242 -8.46 11.85 -2.56
C HIS A 242 -9.22 11.71 -3.89
N MET A 243 -8.59 11.12 -4.90
CA MET A 243 -9.26 10.86 -6.18
C MET A 243 -10.35 9.80 -6.10
N SER A 244 -10.17 8.74 -5.30
CA SER A 244 -11.21 7.72 -5.14
C SER A 244 -12.49 8.31 -4.53
N LEU A 245 -12.33 9.22 -3.56
CA LEU A 245 -13.42 9.95 -2.94
C LEU A 245 -14.10 10.89 -3.94
N MET A 246 -13.33 11.66 -4.71
CA MET A 246 -13.87 12.60 -5.70
C MET A 246 -14.55 11.89 -6.88
N SER A 247 -14.15 10.65 -7.19
CA SER A 247 -14.79 9.79 -8.18
C SER A 247 -16.19 9.32 -7.75
N HIS A 248 -16.40 9.08 -6.45
CA HIS A 248 -17.73 8.76 -5.92
C HIS A 248 -18.63 9.99 -5.76
N SER A 249 -18.05 11.18 -5.52
CA SER A 249 -18.80 12.43 -5.50
C SER A 249 -19.29 12.88 -6.88
N ASN A 250 -18.50 12.61 -7.94
CA ASN A 250 -18.86 12.97 -9.32
C ASN A 250 -19.77 11.93 -10.03
N SER A 251 -20.17 10.85 -9.34
CA SER A 251 -21.19 9.91 -9.82
C SER A 251 -22.63 10.29 -9.41
N ALA A 252 -22.84 11.47 -8.80
CA ALA A 252 -24.17 12.08 -8.79
C ALA A 252 -24.48 12.57 -10.22
N PRO A 253 -25.52 12.04 -10.89
CA PRO A 253 -25.86 12.48 -12.24
C PRO A 253 -26.37 13.92 -12.14
N THR A 254 -25.52 14.87 -12.50
CA THR A 254 -25.91 16.25 -12.77
C THR A 254 -25.79 16.48 -14.27
N ASP A 255 -26.37 15.57 -15.05
CA ASP A 255 -26.76 15.90 -16.42
C ASP A 255 -28.22 16.39 -16.33
N PRO A 256 -28.52 17.66 -16.67
CA PRO A 256 -29.89 18.19 -16.66
C PRO A 256 -30.86 17.33 -17.50
N SER A 257 -30.33 16.59 -18.48
CA SER A 257 -31.10 15.66 -19.31
C SER A 257 -31.62 14.44 -18.53
N ASP A 258 -30.82 13.85 -17.63
CA ASP A 258 -31.23 12.69 -16.82
C ASP A 258 -32.26 13.08 -15.75
N ALA A 259 -32.11 14.27 -15.13
CA ALA A 259 -33.09 14.80 -14.19
C ALA A 259 -34.44 15.10 -14.90
N MET A 260 -34.37 15.63 -16.13
CA MET A 260 -35.56 15.90 -16.94
C MET A 260 -36.22 14.60 -17.41
N GLU A 261 -35.46 13.55 -17.74
CA GLU A 261 -35.99 12.24 -18.10
C GLU A 261 -36.62 11.52 -16.91
N MET A 262 -36.03 11.60 -15.72
CA MET A 262 -36.60 11.04 -14.49
C MET A 262 -37.90 11.77 -14.09
N SER A 263 -37.95 13.09 -14.23
CA SER A 263 -39.17 13.87 -14.02
C SER A 263 -40.27 13.51 -15.03
N ARG A 264 -39.90 13.33 -16.32
CA ARG A 264 -40.84 12.86 -17.37
C ARG A 264 -41.39 11.47 -17.10
N ARG A 265 -40.54 10.54 -16.65
CA ARG A 265 -40.96 9.16 -16.30
C ARG A 265 -41.87 9.15 -15.08
N THR A 266 -41.59 9.99 -14.08
CA THR A 266 -42.41 10.09 -12.86
C THR A 266 -43.79 10.68 -13.18
N ASN A 267 -43.84 11.74 -14.00
CA ASN A 267 -45.09 12.36 -14.42
C ASN A 267 -45.96 11.46 -15.32
N ASN A 268 -45.32 10.69 -16.23
CA ASN A 268 -46.04 9.72 -17.05
C ASN A 268 -46.60 8.55 -16.22
N ARG A 269 -45.87 8.13 -15.17
CA ARG A 269 -46.31 7.05 -14.28
C ARG A 269 -47.50 7.48 -13.42
N SER A 270 -47.47 8.68 -12.84
CA SER A 270 -48.61 9.22 -12.09
C SER A 270 -49.84 9.37 -12.98
N HIS A 271 -49.67 9.88 -14.21
CA HIS A 271 -50.78 10.01 -15.15
C HIS A 271 -51.39 8.65 -15.55
N LEU A 272 -50.56 7.60 -15.68
CA LEU A 272 -51.04 6.24 -15.98
C LEU A 272 -51.78 5.62 -14.79
N GLU A 273 -51.30 5.84 -13.56
CA GLU A 273 -51.95 5.38 -12.32
C GLU A 273 -53.29 6.10 -12.10
N THR A 274 -53.38 7.43 -12.28
CA THR A 274 -54.65 8.17 -12.18
C THR A 274 -55.66 7.77 -13.26
N THR A 275 -55.21 7.50 -14.49
CA THR A 275 -56.08 7.03 -15.58
C THR A 275 -56.60 5.62 -15.31
N ARG A 276 -55.79 4.77 -14.66
CA ARG A 276 -56.16 3.41 -14.29
C ARG A 276 -57.17 3.39 -13.14
N GLU A 277 -56.97 4.20 -12.10
CA GLU A 277 -57.94 4.33 -11.00
C GLU A 277 -59.28 4.88 -11.48
N HIS A 278 -59.28 5.84 -12.41
CA HIS A 278 -60.51 6.38 -12.98
C HIS A 278 -61.27 5.32 -13.83
N ARG A 279 -60.54 4.45 -14.53
CA ARG A 279 -61.11 3.35 -15.32
C ARG A 279 -61.66 2.23 -14.43
N GLU A 280 -60.97 1.90 -13.33
CA GLU A 280 -61.43 0.91 -12.36
C GLU A 280 -62.66 1.41 -11.57
N SER A 281 -62.72 2.71 -11.26
CA SER A 281 -63.89 3.35 -10.64
C SER A 281 -65.12 3.43 -11.57
N GLN A 282 -64.93 3.72 -12.86
CA GLN A 282 -66.05 3.65 -13.83
C GLN A 282 -66.51 2.22 -14.07
N ALA A 283 -65.60 1.23 -14.07
CA ALA A 283 -65.95 -0.18 -14.23
C ALA A 283 -66.70 -0.75 -13.01
N SER A 284 -66.43 -0.28 -11.79
CA SER A 284 -67.19 -0.68 -10.60
C SER A 284 -68.62 -0.10 -10.59
N ILE A 285 -68.79 1.16 -11.02
CA ILE A 285 -70.12 1.80 -11.11
C ILE A 285 -71.03 1.10 -12.13
N ILE A 286 -70.48 0.61 -13.25
CA ILE A 286 -71.24 -0.15 -14.25
C ILE A 286 -71.62 -1.56 -13.73
N ARG A 287 -70.80 -2.15 -12.84
CA ARG A 287 -71.04 -3.48 -12.28
C ARG A 287 -72.13 -3.49 -11.20
N ASP A 288 -72.29 -2.39 -10.46
CA ASP A 288 -73.37 -2.23 -9.47
C ASP A 288 -74.72 -1.83 -10.10
N GLY A 289 -74.72 -1.35 -11.36
CA GLY A 289 -75.94 -0.99 -12.09
C GLY A 289 -76.65 -2.15 -12.80
N ALA A 290 -76.06 -3.36 -12.83
CA ALA A 290 -76.56 -4.51 -13.60
C ALA A 290 -76.99 -5.70 -12.72
N GLY A 291 -77.27 -5.48 -11.43
CA GLY A 291 -77.64 -6.52 -10.47
C GLY A 291 -78.98 -6.27 -9.79
N PHE A 292 -80.06 -6.10 -10.56
CA PHE A 292 -81.41 -6.13 -10.00
C PHE A 292 -82.45 -6.62 -11.02
N VAL A 293 -82.40 -7.90 -11.40
CA VAL A 293 -83.55 -8.70 -11.87
C VAL A 293 -83.21 -10.18 -11.67
N ASP A 294 -84.08 -10.89 -10.92
CA ASP A 294 -84.38 -12.34 -10.83
C ASP A 294 -83.20 -13.34 -10.71
N GLY A 295 -83.17 -14.35 -9.83
CA GLY A 295 -84.22 -15.22 -9.31
C GLY A 295 -83.73 -16.67 -9.49
N GLU A 296 -83.81 -17.46 -8.41
CA GLU A 296 -83.75 -18.94 -8.33
C GLU A 296 -82.41 -19.72 -8.51
N ASP A 297 -82.10 -20.45 -7.43
CA ASP A 297 -81.62 -21.83 -7.30
C ASP A 297 -80.99 -22.55 -8.52
N LEU A 298 -79.79 -23.11 -8.33
CA LEU A 298 -79.56 -24.57 -8.27
C LEU A 298 -78.07 -24.96 -8.30
N ASP A 299 -77.89 -26.15 -7.77
CA ASP A 299 -76.70 -26.88 -7.36
C ASP A 299 -75.81 -27.41 -8.52
N PHE A 300 -74.67 -27.99 -8.13
CA PHE A 300 -73.92 -29.05 -8.81
C PHE A 300 -72.75 -28.73 -9.80
N SER A 301 -71.54 -28.97 -9.26
CA SER A 301 -70.57 -30.00 -9.70
C SER A 301 -69.61 -29.83 -10.88
N ARG A 302 -68.34 -30.14 -10.55
CA ARG A 302 -67.31 -30.93 -11.30
C ARG A 302 -66.76 -30.29 -12.60
N THR A 303 -65.49 -30.39 -13.01
CA THR A 303 -64.26 -31.11 -12.60
C THR A 303 -63.13 -30.71 -13.57
N GLY A 304 -61.86 -30.81 -13.14
CA GLY A 304 -60.67 -30.94 -14.02
C GLY A 304 -59.65 -29.82 -13.79
N SER A 305 -58.63 -29.92 -12.92
CA SER A 305 -57.50 -30.89 -12.87
C SER A 305 -56.72 -30.87 -14.21
N THR A 306 -55.39 -30.67 -14.32
CA THR A 306 -54.26 -30.83 -13.39
C THR A 306 -52.96 -30.41 -14.10
N LYS A 307 -51.87 -30.39 -13.31
CA LYS A 307 -50.41 -30.42 -13.63
C LYS A 307 -49.76 -29.04 -13.54
N GLY A 308 -48.90 -28.75 -12.58
CA GLY A 308 -47.85 -29.55 -11.90
C GLY A 308 -46.54 -28.76 -12.11
N SER A 309 -45.55 -28.68 -11.22
CA SER A 309 -45.20 -29.46 -10.06
C SER A 309 -44.19 -28.67 -9.20
N PHE A 310 -44.25 -28.95 -7.90
CA PHE A 310 -43.36 -28.73 -6.74
C PHE A 310 -41.89 -29.21 -6.93
N PRO A 311 -40.98 -29.22 -5.91
CA PRO A 311 -41.11 -28.81 -4.49
C PRO A 311 -39.92 -28.02 -3.88
N SER A 312 -40.15 -27.49 -2.68
CA SER A 312 -39.15 -27.20 -1.66
C SER A 312 -39.61 -27.81 -0.32
N THR A 313 -38.72 -28.48 0.40
CA THR A 313 -38.86 -29.10 1.75
C THR A 313 -37.46 -29.66 2.09
N VAL A 314 -36.85 -29.67 3.27
CA VAL A 314 -37.19 -29.65 4.71
C VAL A 314 -35.93 -29.13 5.46
N LYS A 315 -35.99 -28.16 6.38
CA LYS A 315 -35.90 -28.25 7.86
C LYS A 315 -34.73 -29.10 8.47
N GLU A 316 -33.78 -28.38 9.13
CA GLU A 316 -32.99 -28.56 10.41
C GLU A 316 -32.83 -29.96 11.08
N PRO A 317 -31.87 -30.23 12.03
CA PRO A 317 -31.18 -29.33 13.01
C PRO A 317 -29.69 -29.65 13.40
N GLU A 318 -29.17 -28.89 14.37
CA GLU A 318 -27.92 -29.01 15.18
C GLU A 318 -27.69 -30.36 15.91
N PRO A 319 -26.46 -30.70 16.39
CA PRO A 319 -26.09 -30.43 17.80
C PRO A 319 -24.58 -30.23 18.11
N ALA A 320 -24.31 -29.92 19.39
CA ALA A 320 -23.08 -29.45 20.02
C ALA A 320 -22.09 -30.51 20.57
N CYS A 321 -20.88 -30.01 20.91
CA CYS A 321 -19.97 -30.35 22.04
C CYS A 321 -18.96 -31.54 22.03
N VAL A 322 -17.69 -31.14 22.25
CA VAL A 322 -16.62 -31.66 23.17
C VAL A 322 -15.95 -33.03 22.89
N GLU A 323 -14.61 -33.05 22.72
CA GLU A 323 -13.60 -33.58 23.69
C GLU A 323 -12.15 -33.59 23.12
N VAL A 324 -11.19 -33.62 24.04
CA VAL A 324 -9.72 -33.47 24.00
C VAL A 324 -9.00 -34.83 23.78
N ALA A 325 -7.79 -34.85 23.15
CA ALA A 325 -6.55 -35.52 23.63
C ALA A 325 -5.49 -35.89 22.55
N HIS A 326 -4.26 -35.41 22.79
CA HIS A 326 -2.91 -36.04 22.77
C HIS A 326 -2.37 -37.00 21.66
N ARG A 327 -1.09 -36.73 21.31
CA ARG A 327 0.04 -37.61 20.86
C ARG A 327 -0.08 -38.33 19.50
N VAL A 328 0.84 -38.03 18.57
CA VAL A 328 2.15 -38.70 18.35
C VAL A 328 3.12 -37.65 17.83
#